data_AF-A0A3N1T878-F1
#
_entry.id   AF-A0A3N1T878-F1
#
_cell.length_a   1.000
_cell.length_b   1.000
_cell.length_c   1.000
_cell.angle_alpha   90.00
_cell.angle_beta   90.00
_cell.angle_gamma   90.00
#
_symmetry.space_group_name_H-M   'P 1'
#
loop_
_entity.id
_entity.type
_entity.pdbx_description
1 polymer ?
#
loop_
_entity_poly.entity_id
_entity_poly.type
_entity_poly.pdbx_seq_one_letter_code
_entity_poly.pdbx_strand_id
1 'polypeptide(L)'
;MWCADDVARDVVRRQGAGLSAAEVLGKVAEAAVRERETAGGLTGWARQSSSELSYEDPQHLAEVWKARHAEWRRVRDWIAAAGTAAYDPEQDSVGSAWARERVERRAAALTGHAAWMAQRRGAKDELRAEVWLDASTGRRLRAVAEGAGLAAEQVLAQLAQHVVLGPDGTLSVPPFTPVNS
;
A
#
# COMPACT_ATOMS: atom_id res chain seq x y z
N MET A 1 4.79 3.55 0.21
CA MET A 1 6.12 3.72 -0.38
C MET A 1 6.62 5.10 0.00
N TRP A 2 7.80 5.22 0.60
CA TRP A 2 8.37 6.52 1.02
C TRP A 2 9.00 7.20 -0.19
N CYS A 3 8.77 8.50 -0.38
CA CYS A 3 9.49 9.26 -1.38
C CYS A 3 10.89 9.65 -0.85
N ALA A 4 11.77 10.09 -1.75
CA ALA A 4 13.12 10.53 -1.41
C ALA A 4 13.12 11.66 -0.35
N ASP A 5 12.17 12.59 -0.45
CA ASP A 5 11.98 13.65 0.53
C ASP A 5 11.59 13.12 1.92
N ASP A 6 10.74 12.10 1.96
CA ASP A 6 10.31 11.50 3.23
C ASP A 6 11.49 10.80 3.94
N VAL A 7 12.37 10.18 3.17
CA VAL A 7 13.60 9.53 3.69
C VAL A 7 14.59 10.59 4.15
N ALA A 8 14.83 11.62 3.34
CA ALA A 8 15.75 12.70 3.63
C ALA A 8 15.39 13.41 4.94
N ARG A 9 14.14 13.85 5.09
CA ARG A 9 13.67 14.58 6.28
C ARG A 9 13.77 13.77 7.56
N ASP A 10 13.40 12.49 7.50
CA ASP A 10 13.50 11.58 8.64
C ASP A 10 14.96 11.41 9.11
N VAL A 11 15.89 11.27 8.16
CA VAL A 11 17.31 11.12 8.47
C VAL A 11 17.89 12.42 9.01
N VAL A 12 17.58 13.57 8.40
CA VAL A 12 18.03 14.88 8.87
C VAL A 12 17.50 15.18 10.27
N ARG A 13 16.22 14.91 10.55
CA ARG A 13 15.64 15.13 11.89
C ARG A 13 16.34 14.27 12.95
N ARG A 14 16.58 12.98 12.67
CA ARG A 14 17.25 12.06 13.59
C ARG A 14 18.71 12.40 13.84
N GLN A 15 19.42 12.86 12.82
CA GLN A 15 20.85 13.17 12.92
C GLN A 15 21.15 14.61 13.34
N GLY A 16 20.22 15.52 13.06
CA GLY A 16 20.40 16.95 13.26
C GLY A 16 20.12 17.39 14.68
N ALA A 17 19.31 16.65 15.43
CA ALA A 17 18.90 17.05 16.78
C ALA A 17 20.13 17.34 17.66
N GLY A 18 20.21 18.57 18.17
CA GLY A 18 21.31 19.03 19.02
C GLY A 18 22.57 19.47 18.26
N LEU A 19 22.63 19.36 16.93
CA LEU A 19 23.78 19.86 16.16
C LEU A 19 23.83 21.39 16.18
N SER A 20 25.03 21.92 16.37
CA SER A 20 25.32 23.34 16.23
C SER A 20 25.26 23.81 14.77
N ALA A 21 25.20 25.14 14.57
CA ALA A 21 25.25 25.73 13.24
C ALA A 21 26.49 25.28 12.43
N ALA A 22 27.65 25.13 13.08
CA ALA A 22 28.88 24.69 12.44
C ALA A 22 28.81 23.22 11.98
N GLU A 23 28.25 22.35 12.82
CA GLU A 23 28.08 20.93 12.49
C GLU A 23 27.05 20.73 11.38
N VAL A 24 25.97 21.52 11.39
CA VAL A 24 24.98 21.54 10.30
C VAL A 24 25.61 22.00 8.98
N LEU A 25 26.50 23.00 9.00
CA LEU A 25 27.26 23.38 7.80
C LEU A 25 28.14 22.22 7.29
N GLY A 26 28.76 21.47 8.20
CA GLY A 26 29.48 20.23 7.85
C GLY A 26 28.58 19.21 7.17
N LYS A 27 27.34 19.03 7.66
CA LYS A 27 26.35 18.13 7.06
C LYS A 27 25.85 18.60 5.70
N VAL A 28 25.67 19.91 5.50
CA VAL A 28 25.38 20.49 4.17
C VAL A 28 26.50 20.15 3.18
N ALA A 29 27.76 20.34 3.59
CA ALA A 29 28.91 20.05 2.73
C ALA A 29 29.02 18.55 2.40
N GLU A 30 28.84 17.67 3.38
CA GLU A 30 28.81 16.22 3.20
C GLU A 30 27.71 15.81 2.20
N ALA A 31 26.49 16.30 2.39
CA ALA A 31 25.38 15.99 1.50
C ALA A 31 25.61 16.50 0.08
N ALA A 32 26.21 17.68 -0.10
CA ALA A 32 26.57 18.22 -1.41
C ALA A 32 27.63 17.37 -2.14
N VAL A 33 28.58 16.79 -1.41
CA VAL A 33 29.54 15.83 -1.98
C VAL A 33 28.82 14.57 -2.43
N ARG A 34 27.99 13.97 -1.57
CA ARG A 34 27.26 12.74 -1.89
C ARG A 34 26.25 12.90 -3.02
N GLU A 35 25.58 14.04 -3.14
CA GLU A 35 24.72 14.36 -4.29
C GLU A 35 25.53 14.35 -5.59
N ARG A 36 26.72 14.99 -5.60
CA ARG A 36 27.58 15.01 -6.80
C ARG A 36 28.13 13.64 -7.15
N GLU A 37 28.57 12.87 -6.16
CA GLU A 37 29.09 11.52 -6.36
C GLU A 37 28.02 10.58 -6.92
N THR A 38 26.79 10.64 -6.39
CA THR A 38 25.69 9.81 -6.87
C THR A 38 25.17 10.25 -8.25
N ALA A 39 25.12 11.55 -8.54
CA ALA A 39 24.84 12.06 -9.89
C ALA A 39 25.94 11.70 -10.92
N GLY A 40 27.22 11.76 -10.50
CA GLY A 40 28.35 11.31 -11.31
C GLY A 40 28.33 9.79 -11.56
N GLY A 41 27.95 9.03 -10.54
CA GLY A 41 27.75 7.58 -10.60
C GLY A 41 26.62 7.18 -11.55
N LEU A 42 25.50 7.91 -11.57
CA LEU A 42 24.45 7.76 -12.58
C LEU A 42 24.97 7.97 -14.00
N THR A 43 25.78 9.00 -14.20
CA THR A 43 26.38 9.31 -15.51
C THR A 43 27.36 8.21 -15.95
N GLY A 44 28.12 7.64 -15.01
CA GLY A 44 29.02 6.50 -15.27
C GLY A 44 28.27 5.19 -15.48
N TRP A 45 27.18 4.95 -14.76
CA TRP A 45 26.38 3.73 -14.86
C TRP A 45 25.49 3.70 -16.10
N ALA A 46 24.94 4.84 -16.55
CA ALA A 46 24.32 4.96 -17.86
C ALA A 46 25.27 4.57 -19.02
N ARG A 47 26.58 4.70 -18.79
CA ARG A 47 27.65 4.25 -19.72
C ARG A 47 27.97 2.75 -19.62
N GLN A 48 27.58 2.09 -18.53
CA GLN A 48 27.93 0.71 -18.18
C GLN A 48 26.72 -0.26 -18.09
N SER A 49 25.49 0.25 -18.17
CA SER A 49 24.23 -0.50 -17.99
C SER A 49 23.88 -1.43 -19.16
N SER A 50 24.72 -2.46 -19.35
CA SER A 50 24.41 -3.71 -20.04
C SER A 50 24.21 -4.87 -19.05
N SER A 51 24.10 -4.60 -17.74
CA SER A 51 24.11 -5.63 -16.69
C SER A 51 23.04 -5.34 -15.62
N GLU A 52 22.12 -6.29 -15.44
CA GLU A 52 20.86 -6.25 -14.68
C GLU A 52 20.98 -6.45 -13.16
N LEU A 53 22.15 -6.26 -12.56
CA LEU A 53 22.39 -6.65 -11.16
C LEU A 53 22.97 -5.51 -10.32
N SER A 54 22.13 -4.56 -9.91
CA SER A 54 22.39 -3.67 -8.76
C SER A 54 21.12 -3.55 -7.92
N TYR A 55 21.24 -3.82 -6.61
CA TYR A 55 20.14 -4.02 -5.67
C TYR A 55 19.59 -2.73 -5.03
N GLU A 56 20.20 -1.58 -5.34
CA GLU A 56 19.66 -0.26 -5.02
C GLU A 56 19.50 0.51 -6.32
N ASP A 57 18.29 1.02 -6.57
CA ASP A 57 17.99 1.95 -7.67
C ASP A 57 18.87 3.22 -7.49
N PRO A 58 19.91 3.39 -8.32
CA PRO A 58 20.83 4.53 -8.24
C PRO A 58 20.15 5.85 -8.55
N GLN A 59 19.05 5.86 -9.32
CA GLN A 59 18.25 7.07 -9.51
C GLN A 59 17.59 7.44 -8.19
N HIS A 60 16.96 6.47 -7.52
CA HIS A 60 16.39 6.69 -6.19
C HIS A 60 17.43 7.17 -5.18
N LEU A 61 18.64 6.59 -5.18
CA LEU A 61 19.71 7.01 -4.28
C LEU A 61 20.15 8.46 -4.55
N ALA A 62 20.27 8.86 -5.81
CA ALA A 62 20.59 10.24 -6.18
C ALA A 62 19.48 11.22 -5.76
N GLU A 63 18.21 10.85 -5.93
CA GLU A 63 17.07 11.62 -5.47
C GLU A 63 17.10 11.80 -3.94
N VAL A 64 17.40 10.74 -3.18
CA VAL A 64 17.52 10.79 -1.72
C VAL A 64 18.63 11.74 -1.27
N TRP A 65 19.80 11.70 -1.91
CA TRP A 65 20.91 12.59 -1.55
C TRP A 65 20.63 14.05 -1.91
N LYS A 66 20.00 14.29 -3.07
CA LYS A 66 19.54 15.63 -3.46
C LYS A 66 18.54 16.19 -2.46
N ALA A 67 17.52 15.40 -2.08
CA ALA A 67 16.53 15.77 -1.08
C ALA A 67 17.18 16.04 0.29
N ARG A 68 18.17 15.22 0.69
CA ARG A 68 18.89 15.39 1.95
C ARG A 68 19.76 16.63 1.97
N HIS A 69 20.41 16.98 0.86
CA HIS A 69 21.14 18.23 0.75
C HIS A 69 20.20 19.44 0.85
N ALA A 70 19.06 19.42 0.16
CA ALA A 70 18.06 20.48 0.26
C ALA A 70 17.54 20.66 1.69
N GLU A 71 17.26 19.55 2.38
CA GLU A 71 16.76 19.58 3.76
C GLU A 71 17.81 20.10 4.76
N TRP A 72 19.09 19.70 4.64
CA TRP A 72 20.16 20.25 5.48
C TRP A 72 20.33 21.76 5.27
N ARG A 73 20.14 22.27 4.04
CA ARG A 73 20.15 23.72 3.77
C ARG A 73 18.99 24.43 4.45
N ARG A 74 17.78 23.84 4.42
CA ARG A 74 16.63 24.37 5.14
C ARG A 74 16.89 24.43 6.66
N VAL A 75 17.46 23.39 7.24
CA VAL A 75 17.83 23.38 8.68
C VAL A 75 18.86 24.47 9.00
N ARG A 76 19.90 24.62 8.17
CA ARG A 76 20.87 25.71 8.31
C ARG A 76 20.19 27.07 8.31
N ASP A 77 19.31 27.30 7.34
CA ASP A 77 18.60 28.58 7.18
C ASP A 77 17.64 28.82 8.35
N TRP A 78 17.02 27.76 8.87
CA TRP A 78 16.19 27.81 10.07
C TRP A 78 17.02 28.19 11.32
N ILE A 79 18.17 27.58 11.56
CA ILE A 79 19.05 27.92 12.70
C ILE A 79 19.48 29.39 12.61
N ALA A 80 19.87 29.83 11.41
CA ALA A 80 20.27 31.22 11.17
C ALA A 80 19.10 32.21 11.42
N ALA A 81 17.89 31.88 10.99
CA ALA A 81 16.71 32.71 11.18
C ALA A 81 16.19 32.70 12.63
N ALA A 82 16.24 31.56 13.31
CA ALA A 82 15.81 31.40 14.69
C ALA A 82 16.82 31.97 15.70
N GLY A 83 18.07 32.18 15.28
CA GLY A 83 19.15 32.65 16.15
C GLY A 83 19.51 31.65 17.25
N THR A 84 19.20 30.36 17.06
CA THR A 84 19.43 29.32 18.06
C THR A 84 20.87 28.79 17.98
N ALA A 85 21.41 28.35 19.10
CA ALA A 85 22.77 27.77 19.14
C ALA A 85 22.84 26.37 18.51
N ALA A 86 21.73 25.63 18.53
CA ALA A 86 21.61 24.27 18.03
C ALA A 86 20.25 24.04 17.36
N TYR A 87 20.18 23.02 16.52
CA TYR A 87 18.94 22.57 15.91
C TYR A 87 18.09 21.80 16.91
N ASP A 88 16.89 22.34 17.19
CA ASP A 88 15.85 21.64 17.91
C ASP A 88 14.70 21.32 16.94
N PRO A 89 14.53 20.04 16.55
CA PRO A 89 13.51 19.66 15.59
C PRO A 89 12.09 19.87 16.10
N GLU A 90 11.86 19.99 17.41
CA GLU A 90 10.54 20.27 17.99
C GLU A 90 10.15 21.75 17.84
N GLN A 91 11.13 22.66 17.80
CA GLN A 91 10.91 24.10 17.55
C GLN A 91 10.80 24.43 16.05
N ASP A 92 11.26 23.52 15.20
CA ASP A 92 11.06 23.60 13.77
C ASP A 92 9.63 23.19 13.38
N SER A 93 8.75 24.17 13.22
CA SER A 93 7.35 23.96 12.88
C SER A 93 7.14 23.23 11.55
N VAL A 94 8.02 23.46 10.56
CA VAL A 94 7.97 22.79 9.24
C VAL A 94 8.35 21.33 9.41
N GLY A 95 9.48 21.05 10.07
CA GLY A 95 9.91 19.69 10.35
C GLY A 95 8.91 18.92 11.20
N SER A 96 8.30 19.57 12.18
CA SER A 96 7.34 18.96 13.12
C SER A 96 5.95 18.72 12.51
N ALA A 97 5.48 19.59 11.62
CA ALA A 97 4.26 19.33 10.85
C ALA A 97 4.42 18.08 9.98
N TRP A 98 5.53 17.99 9.24
CA TRP A 98 5.82 16.81 8.41
C TRP A 98 5.93 15.52 9.23
N ALA A 99 6.56 15.57 10.41
CA ALA A 99 6.68 14.42 11.30
C ALA A 99 5.29 13.91 11.75
N ARG A 100 4.36 14.81 12.04
CA ARG A 100 2.97 14.45 12.38
C ARG A 100 2.24 13.83 11.20
N GLU A 101 2.27 14.47 10.03
CA GLU A 101 1.66 13.92 8.80
C GLU A 101 2.21 12.54 8.44
N ARG A 102 3.49 12.29 8.68
CA ARG A 102 4.11 10.96 8.50
C ARG A 102 3.51 9.92 9.44
N VAL A 103 3.37 10.24 10.72
CA VAL A 103 2.76 9.34 11.72
C VAL A 103 1.33 9.01 11.31
N GLU A 104 0.56 10.01 10.89
CA GLU A 104 -0.81 9.85 10.42
C GLU A 104 -0.89 8.97 9.15
N ARG A 105 -0.07 9.24 8.13
CA ARG A 105 -0.01 8.40 6.91
C ARG A 105 0.37 6.97 7.23
N ARG A 106 1.33 6.75 8.13
CA ARG A 106 1.75 5.41 8.55
C ARG A 106 0.63 4.69 9.28
N ALA A 107 -0.05 5.36 10.22
CA ALA A 107 -1.19 4.81 10.94
C ALA A 107 -2.32 4.44 9.96
N ALA A 108 -2.66 5.33 9.03
CA ALA A 108 -3.67 5.06 8.00
C ALA A 108 -3.31 3.87 7.12
N ALA A 109 -2.05 3.75 6.68
CA ALA A 109 -1.58 2.62 5.89
C ALA A 109 -1.66 1.29 6.65
N LEU A 110 -1.28 1.28 7.94
CA LEU A 110 -1.38 0.10 8.80
C LEU A 110 -2.84 -0.32 9.01
N THR A 111 -3.73 0.64 9.28
CA THR A 111 -5.18 0.40 9.40
C THR A 111 -5.77 -0.12 8.09
N GLY A 112 -5.43 0.48 6.96
CA GLY A 112 -5.88 0.03 5.64
C GLY A 112 -5.40 -1.37 5.30
N HIS A 113 -4.14 -1.69 5.61
CA HIS A 113 -3.60 -3.04 5.44
C HIS A 113 -4.31 -4.05 6.35
N ALA A 114 -4.56 -3.71 7.61
CA ALA A 114 -5.29 -4.55 8.54
C ALA A 114 -6.73 -4.82 8.06
N ALA A 115 -7.42 -3.79 7.55
CA ALA A 115 -8.75 -3.92 6.97
C ALA A 115 -8.76 -4.81 5.72
N TRP A 116 -7.80 -4.61 4.81
CA TRP A 116 -7.63 -5.47 3.64
C TRP A 116 -7.37 -6.92 4.02
N MET A 117 -6.51 -7.17 5.02
CA MET A 117 -6.24 -8.51 5.53
C MET A 117 -7.48 -9.15 6.17
N ALA A 118 -8.30 -8.36 6.89
CA ALA A 118 -9.55 -8.83 7.46
C ALA A 118 -10.57 -9.20 6.38
N GLN A 119 -10.74 -8.35 5.36
CA GLN A 119 -11.59 -8.64 4.20
C GLN A 119 -11.12 -9.90 3.46
N ARG A 120 -9.82 -10.04 3.25
CA ARG A 120 -9.23 -11.21 2.57
C ARG A 120 -9.42 -12.50 3.37
N ARG A 121 -9.40 -12.43 4.71
CA ARG A 121 -9.76 -13.57 5.57
C ARG A 121 -11.24 -13.91 5.42
N GLY A 122 -12.14 -12.93 5.54
CA GLY A 122 -13.57 -13.15 5.35
C GLY A 122 -13.92 -13.73 3.97
N ALA A 123 -13.27 -13.27 2.89
CA ALA A 123 -13.44 -13.81 1.55
C ALA A 123 -12.84 -15.21 1.36
N LYS A 124 -11.81 -15.58 2.13
CA LYS A 124 -11.25 -16.94 2.15
C LYS A 124 -12.12 -17.89 2.96
N ASP A 125 -12.76 -17.39 4.00
CA ASP A 125 -13.66 -18.15 4.88
C ASP A 125 -15.08 -18.28 4.28
N GLU A 126 -15.37 -17.59 3.17
CA GLU A 126 -16.59 -17.77 2.38
C GLU A 126 -16.53 -19.13 1.64
N LEU A 127 -17.22 -20.13 2.18
CA LEU A 127 -17.35 -21.45 1.57
C LEU A 127 -18.02 -21.33 0.19
N ARG A 128 -17.22 -21.46 -0.87
CA ARG A 128 -17.74 -21.54 -2.25
C ARG A 128 -18.04 -22.99 -2.60
N ALA A 129 -19.31 -23.30 -2.77
CA ALA A 129 -19.75 -24.57 -3.34
C ALA A 129 -19.85 -24.42 -4.86
N GLU A 130 -19.14 -25.27 -5.60
CA GLU A 130 -19.28 -25.39 -7.05
C GLU A 130 -20.18 -26.58 -7.38
N VAL A 131 -21.18 -26.37 -8.25
CA VAL A 131 -22.11 -27.41 -8.70
C VAL A 131 -21.94 -27.61 -10.20
N TRP A 132 -21.56 -28.81 -10.60
CA TRP A 132 -21.44 -29.20 -12.02
C TRP A 132 -22.76 -29.77 -12.51
N LEU A 133 -23.36 -29.12 -13.52
CA LEU A 133 -24.57 -29.57 -14.18
C LEU A 133 -24.26 -29.97 -15.61
N ASP A 134 -24.91 -31.02 -16.10
CA ASP A 134 -24.86 -31.33 -17.53
C ASP A 134 -25.49 -30.18 -18.34
N ALA A 135 -25.11 -30.09 -19.62
CA ALA A 135 -25.51 -28.98 -20.48
C ALA A 135 -27.04 -28.85 -20.62
N SER A 136 -27.80 -29.95 -20.56
CA SER A 136 -29.25 -29.91 -20.68
C SER A 136 -29.91 -29.39 -19.41
N THR A 137 -29.43 -29.83 -18.25
CA THR A 137 -29.91 -29.37 -16.94
C THR A 137 -29.54 -27.90 -16.69
N GLY A 138 -28.33 -27.49 -17.06
CA GLY A 138 -27.92 -26.09 -16.99
C GLY A 138 -28.71 -25.15 -17.90
N ARG A 139 -29.22 -25.62 -19.05
CA ARG A 139 -30.14 -24.83 -19.89
C ARG A 139 -31.53 -24.71 -19.26
N ARG A 140 -32.07 -25.80 -18.71
CA ARG A 140 -33.37 -25.80 -18.03
C ARG A 140 -33.37 -24.86 -16.83
N LEU A 141 -32.32 -24.91 -16.00
CA LEU A 141 -32.18 -24.03 -14.85
C LEU A 141 -32.22 -22.54 -15.25
N ARG A 142 -31.48 -22.17 -16.31
CA ARG A 142 -31.47 -20.79 -16.82
C ARG A 142 -32.83 -20.33 -17.33
N ALA A 143 -33.54 -21.18 -18.07
CA ALA A 143 -34.88 -20.86 -18.56
C ALA A 143 -35.89 -20.66 -17.41
N VAL A 144 -35.80 -21.47 -16.35
CA VAL A 144 -36.63 -21.32 -15.15
C VAL A 144 -36.30 -20.03 -14.42
N ALA A 145 -35.02 -19.72 -14.24
CA ALA A 145 -34.55 -18.50 -13.58
C ALA A 145 -35.02 -17.25 -14.35
N GLU A 146 -34.86 -17.24 -15.68
CA GLU A 146 -35.34 -16.16 -16.54
C GLU A 146 -36.86 -15.97 -16.46
N GLY A 147 -37.63 -17.06 -16.53
CA GLY A 147 -39.09 -17.01 -16.41
C GLY A 147 -39.58 -16.51 -15.05
N ALA A 148 -38.78 -16.67 -13.99
CA ALA A 148 -39.08 -16.20 -12.64
C ALA A 148 -38.44 -14.82 -12.31
N GLY A 149 -37.62 -14.25 -13.19
CA GLY A 149 -36.88 -13.02 -12.91
C GLY A 149 -35.80 -13.18 -11.82
N LEU A 150 -35.24 -14.38 -11.67
CA LEU A 150 -34.25 -14.73 -10.64
C LEU A 150 -32.88 -15.06 -11.26
N ALA A 151 -31.85 -15.03 -10.43
CA ALA A 151 -30.56 -15.63 -10.75
C ALA A 151 -30.63 -17.17 -10.61
N ALA A 152 -29.81 -17.90 -11.37
CA ALA A 152 -29.79 -19.37 -11.36
C ALA A 152 -29.42 -19.93 -9.96
N GLU A 153 -28.57 -19.22 -9.24
CA GLU A 153 -28.15 -19.51 -7.87
C GLU A 153 -29.31 -19.42 -6.87
N GLN A 154 -30.22 -18.45 -7.06
CA GLN A 154 -31.41 -18.32 -6.21
C GLN A 154 -32.37 -19.50 -6.41
N VAL A 155 -32.53 -19.95 -7.66
CA VAL A 155 -33.33 -21.14 -7.98
C VAL A 155 -32.70 -22.40 -7.39
N LEU A 156 -31.37 -22.55 -7.46
CA LEU A 156 -30.64 -23.66 -6.82
C LEU A 156 -30.77 -23.65 -5.29
N ALA A 157 -30.70 -22.48 -4.66
CA ALA A 157 -30.90 -22.34 -3.21
C ALA A 157 -32.31 -22.77 -2.80
N GLN A 158 -33.34 -22.39 -3.56
CA GLN A 158 -34.71 -22.81 -3.30
C GLN A 158 -34.90 -24.31 -3.56
N LEU A 159 -34.32 -24.86 -4.64
CA LEU A 159 -34.30 -26.31 -4.86
C LEU A 159 -33.72 -27.04 -3.64
N ALA A 160 -32.57 -26.59 -3.13
CA ALA A 160 -31.92 -27.17 -1.96
C ALA A 160 -32.79 -27.09 -0.69
N GLN A 161 -33.54 -26.01 -0.50
CA GLN A 161 -34.49 -25.85 0.62
C GLN A 161 -35.68 -26.80 0.53
N HIS A 162 -36.07 -27.20 -0.67
CA HIS A 162 -37.22 -28.09 -0.92
C HIS A 162 -36.82 -29.56 -1.13
N VAL A 163 -35.54 -29.92 -0.95
CA VAL A 163 -35.09 -31.32 -1.06
C VAL A 163 -35.70 -32.16 0.06
N VAL A 164 -36.27 -33.30 -0.32
CA VAL A 164 -36.77 -34.35 0.56
C VAL A 164 -35.99 -35.63 0.30
N LEU A 165 -35.52 -36.28 1.36
CA LEU A 165 -34.87 -37.58 1.32
C LEU A 165 -35.93 -38.69 1.36
N GLY A 166 -35.96 -39.51 0.30
CA GLY A 166 -36.81 -40.69 0.22
C GLY A 166 -36.32 -41.83 1.14
N PRO A 167 -37.19 -42.82 1.42
CA PRO A 167 -36.87 -43.97 2.28
C PRO A 167 -35.74 -44.87 1.72
N ASP A 168 -35.45 -44.75 0.43
CA ASP A 168 -34.36 -45.42 -0.29
C ASP A 168 -33.07 -44.59 -0.35
N GLY A 169 -33.05 -43.39 0.25
CA GLY A 169 -31.94 -42.46 0.19
C GLY A 169 -31.93 -41.55 -1.05
N THR A 170 -32.96 -41.62 -1.91
CA THR A 170 -33.07 -40.77 -3.10
C THR A 170 -33.47 -39.35 -2.72
N LEU A 171 -32.77 -38.34 -3.24
CA LEU A 171 -33.15 -36.94 -3.07
C LEU A 171 -34.16 -36.55 -4.15
N SER A 172 -35.29 -35.96 -3.74
CA SER A 172 -36.33 -35.47 -4.64
C SER A 172 -36.78 -34.09 -4.19
N VAL A 173 -37.29 -33.30 -5.12
CA VAL A 173 -37.87 -31.97 -4.81
C VAL A 173 -39.34 -32.00 -5.22
N PRO A 174 -40.29 -31.80 -4.29
CA PRO A 174 -41.69 -31.64 -4.63
C PRO A 174 -41.92 -30.44 -5.55
N PRO A 175 -42.99 -30.42 -6.36
CA PRO A 175 -43.30 -29.27 -7.19
C PRO A 175 -43.43 -27.99 -6.35
N PHE A 176 -42.72 -26.95 -6.77
CA PHE A 176 -42.81 -25.61 -6.18
C PHE A 176 -42.67 -24.54 -7.28
N THR A 177 -43.06 -23.31 -6.95
CA THR A 177 -42.86 -22.14 -7.82
C THR A 177 -41.75 -21.29 -7.22
N PRO A 178 -40.68 -20.98 -7.97
CA PRO A 178 -39.63 -20.10 -7.47
C PRO A 178 -40.19 -18.70 -7.16
N VAL A 179 -39.86 -18.17 -6.00
CA VAL A 179 -40.29 -16.83 -5.55
C VAL A 179 -39.09 -15.95 -5.24
N ASN A 180 -39.25 -14.63 -5.33
CA ASN A 180 -38.19 -13.71 -4.91
C ASN A 180 -38.25 -13.60 -3.37
N SER A 181 -37.28 -14.23 -2.70
CA SER A 181 -37.16 -14.28 -1.23
C SER A 181 -36.39 -13.09 -0.67
#